data_AF-A0A7S1BML4-F1
#
_entry.id   AF-A0A7S1BML4-F1
#
_cell.length_a   1.000
_cell.length_b   1.000
_cell.length_c   1.000
_cell.angle_alpha   90.00
_cell.angle_beta   90.00
_cell.angle_gamma   90.00
#
_symmetry.space_group_name_H-M   'P 1'
#
loop_
_entity.id
_entity.type
_entity.pdbx_description
1 polymer ?
#
loop_
_entity_poly.entity_id
_entity_poly.type
_entity_poly.pdbx_seq_one_letter_code
_entity_poly.pdbx_strand_id
1 'polypeptide(L)'
;FSILLKDYKVKDTSTDNRAFAVGITKIYFREGSLEHLEARRQIVVTTAAVKIQRWMQRRLAGWRFLTLVRGLIKLQGNMRCQKERRRFLHQRKASIRLQTCFRVKSAQSQLKKLKMDEAATKIQRWYRCSRCKWPFLQKLAAAKKIQKVMRRHSSKDGFSSMMAVVVEDARKNAQMKKILGSLKASHKATRKDFVQLQGLLPETYTILYY
;
A
#
# COMPACT_ATOMS: atom_id res chain seq x y z
N PHE A 1 -101.71 31.29 -16.77
CA PHE A 1 -102.51 30.59 -15.75
C PHE A 1 -103.25 29.36 -16.30
N SER A 2 -103.91 29.42 -17.47
CA SER A 2 -104.63 28.27 -18.06
C SER A 2 -103.80 26.97 -18.14
N ILE A 3 -102.54 27.02 -18.61
CA ILE A 3 -101.66 25.83 -18.67
C ILE A 3 -101.27 25.31 -17.27
N LEU A 4 -101.04 26.23 -16.31
CA LEU A 4 -100.56 25.88 -14.96
C LEU A 4 -101.67 25.30 -14.07
N LEU A 5 -102.93 25.64 -14.38
CA LEU A 5 -104.13 25.18 -13.68
C LEU A 5 -104.91 24.10 -14.45
N LYS A 6 -104.33 23.54 -15.52
CA LYS A 6 -104.99 22.52 -16.35
C LYS A 6 -105.42 21.28 -15.56
N ASP A 7 -104.65 20.94 -14.54
CA ASP A 7 -104.86 19.75 -13.69
C ASP A 7 -105.64 20.09 -12.40
N TYR A 8 -105.99 21.36 -12.19
CA TYR A 8 -106.70 21.83 -11.00
C TYR A 8 -108.20 21.57 -11.15
N LYS A 9 -108.76 20.75 -10.26
CA LYS A 9 -110.21 20.48 -10.21
C LYS A 9 -110.86 21.35 -9.15
N VAL A 10 -111.83 22.16 -9.57
CA VAL A 10 -112.70 22.94 -8.70
C VAL A 10 -113.60 22.01 -7.89
N LYS A 11 -113.77 22.27 -6.59
CA LYS A 11 -114.54 21.41 -5.67
C LYS A 11 -116.02 21.81 -5.51
N ASP A 12 -116.44 23.01 -5.93
CA ASP A 12 -117.80 23.52 -5.63
C ASP A 12 -118.81 23.27 -6.76
N THR A 13 -120.12 23.30 -6.43
CA THR A 13 -121.28 22.99 -7.29
C THR A 13 -121.78 24.15 -8.18
N SER A 14 -121.01 25.23 -8.32
CA SER A 14 -121.39 26.41 -9.11
C SER A 14 -121.31 26.16 -10.63
N THR A 15 -122.19 26.78 -11.43
CA THR A 15 -122.23 26.66 -12.90
C THR A 15 -121.00 27.21 -13.63
N ASP A 16 -120.17 28.04 -12.98
CA ASP A 16 -118.89 28.51 -13.53
C ASP A 16 -117.70 27.67 -13.01
N ASN A 17 -117.03 26.99 -13.94
CA ASN A 17 -115.89 26.09 -13.70
C ASN A 17 -114.53 26.78 -13.92
N ARG A 18 -114.50 28.12 -14.00
CA ARG A 18 -113.24 28.87 -14.14
C ARG A 18 -112.47 28.90 -12.81
N ALA A 19 -111.20 28.50 -12.86
CA ALA A 19 -110.29 28.50 -11.70
C ALA A 19 -109.74 29.90 -11.35
N PHE A 20 -109.77 30.84 -12.30
CA PHE A 20 -109.34 32.22 -12.12
C PHE A 20 -110.13 33.14 -13.05
N ALA A 21 -110.27 34.41 -12.67
CA ALA A 21 -110.84 35.48 -13.48
C ALA A 21 -109.80 36.59 -13.66
N VAL A 22 -109.73 37.18 -14.85
CA VAL A 22 -108.77 38.25 -15.17
C VAL A 22 -109.54 39.55 -15.31
N GLY A 23 -109.29 40.50 -14.41
CA GLY A 23 -109.75 41.89 -14.54
C GLY A 23 -108.70 42.78 -15.21
N ILE A 24 -109.04 44.05 -15.42
CA ILE A 24 -108.20 45.04 -16.12
C ILE A 24 -106.85 45.24 -15.39
N THR A 25 -106.85 45.21 -14.05
CA THR A 25 -105.66 45.46 -13.22
C THR A 25 -105.27 44.28 -12.33
N LYS A 26 -106.20 43.37 -12.03
CA LYS A 26 -105.99 42.29 -11.05
C LYS A 26 -106.51 40.96 -11.57
N ILE A 27 -105.83 39.88 -11.21
CA ILE A 27 -106.26 38.50 -11.45
C ILE A 27 -106.82 37.97 -10.13
N TYR A 28 -108.06 37.51 -10.18
CA TYR A 28 -108.77 36.94 -9.04
C TYR A 28 -108.68 35.42 -9.11
N PHE A 29 -108.18 34.82 -8.04
CA PHE A 29 -108.06 33.37 -7.92
C PHE A 29 -109.22 32.82 -7.13
N ARG A 30 -109.72 31.66 -7.56
CA ARG A 30 -110.66 30.89 -6.75
C ARG A 30 -109.91 30.27 -5.58
N GLU A 31 -110.60 30.07 -4.47
CA GLU A 31 -110.05 29.39 -3.29
C GLU A 31 -109.37 28.06 -3.67
N GLY A 32 -108.20 27.79 -3.10
CA GLY A 32 -107.35 26.62 -3.39
C GLY A 32 -106.54 26.66 -4.70
N SER A 33 -106.90 27.52 -5.67
CA SER A 33 -106.18 27.56 -6.96
C SER A 33 -104.80 28.21 -6.85
N LEU A 34 -104.65 29.21 -5.97
CA LEU A 34 -103.38 29.87 -5.69
C LEU A 34 -102.43 28.94 -4.92
N GLU A 35 -102.91 28.22 -3.92
CA GLU A 35 -102.14 27.24 -3.16
C GLU A 35 -101.57 26.13 -4.07
N HIS A 36 -102.38 25.66 -5.03
CA HIS A 36 -101.92 24.69 -6.02
C HIS A 36 -100.75 25.24 -6.87
N LEU A 37 -100.81 26.52 -7.26
CA LEU A 37 -99.72 27.17 -8.01
C LEU A 37 -98.46 27.33 -7.17
N GLU A 38 -98.59 27.69 -5.90
CA GLU A 38 -97.45 27.81 -4.98
C GLU A 38 -96.80 26.46 -4.69
N ALA A 39 -97.59 25.40 -4.49
CA ALA A 39 -97.08 24.03 -4.35
C ALA A 39 -96.31 23.60 -5.61
N ARG A 40 -96.85 23.86 -6.80
CA ARG A 40 -96.20 23.54 -8.08
C ARG A 40 -94.92 24.36 -8.28
N ARG A 41 -94.90 25.64 -7.90
CA ARG A 41 -93.70 26.49 -7.87
C ARG A 41 -92.63 25.91 -6.93
N GLN A 42 -93.02 25.50 -5.73
CA GLN A 42 -92.10 24.93 -4.75
C GLN A 42 -91.45 23.65 -5.28
N ILE A 43 -92.23 22.77 -5.92
CA ILE A 43 -91.70 21.54 -6.56
C ILE A 43 -90.67 21.88 -7.65
N VAL A 44 -90.94 22.87 -8.50
CA VAL A 44 -89.99 23.26 -9.56
C VAL A 44 -88.68 23.76 -8.96
N VAL A 45 -88.75 24.63 -7.95
CA VAL A 45 -87.57 25.19 -7.27
C VAL A 45 -86.79 24.11 -6.53
N THR A 46 -87.45 23.26 -5.75
CA THR A 46 -86.78 22.19 -5.00
C THR A 46 -86.20 21.13 -5.94
N THR A 47 -86.89 20.78 -7.03
CA THR A 47 -86.38 19.85 -8.04
C THR A 47 -85.12 20.38 -8.71
N ALA A 48 -85.10 21.68 -9.06
CA ALA A 48 -83.91 22.32 -9.61
C ALA A 48 -82.76 22.33 -8.60
N ALA A 49 -83.03 22.68 -7.33
CA ALA A 49 -82.04 22.67 -6.26
C ALA A 49 -81.43 21.28 -6.04
N VAL A 50 -82.26 20.22 -5.99
CA VAL A 50 -81.82 18.83 -5.83
C VAL A 50 -80.92 18.39 -6.99
N LYS A 51 -81.22 18.80 -8.24
CA LYS A 51 -80.36 18.50 -9.40
C LYS A 51 -78.96 19.12 -9.22
N ILE A 52 -78.89 20.38 -8.82
CA ILE A 52 -77.63 21.10 -8.59
C ILE A 52 -76.87 20.46 -7.43
N GLN A 53 -77.53 20.19 -6.31
CA GLN A 53 -76.94 19.57 -5.13
C GLN A 53 -76.35 18.19 -5.46
N ARG A 54 -77.11 17.33 -6.15
CA ARG A 54 -76.64 16.00 -6.57
C ARG A 54 -75.43 16.10 -7.49
N TRP A 55 -75.45 17.03 -8.45
CA TRP A 55 -74.30 17.25 -9.34
C TRP A 55 -73.07 17.67 -8.56
N MET A 56 -73.21 18.63 -7.63
CA MET A 56 -72.11 19.13 -6.81
C MET A 56 -71.56 18.05 -5.87
N GLN A 57 -72.42 17.26 -5.22
CA GLN A 57 -72.01 16.14 -4.38
C GLN A 57 -71.22 15.09 -5.17
N ARG A 58 -71.70 14.71 -6.36
CA ARG A 58 -70.97 13.80 -7.26
C ARG A 58 -69.63 14.39 -7.65
N ARG A 59 -69.59 15.67 -8.03
CA ARG A 59 -68.36 16.38 -8.44
C ARG A 59 -67.32 16.40 -7.32
N LEU A 60 -67.75 16.67 -6.09
CA LEU A 60 -66.88 16.70 -4.90
C LEU A 60 -66.37 15.30 -4.53
N ALA A 61 -67.25 14.29 -4.55
CA ALA A 61 -66.86 12.91 -4.31
C ALA A 61 -65.81 12.44 -5.34
N GLY A 62 -66.02 12.74 -6.63
CA GLY A 62 -65.06 12.44 -7.69
C GLY A 62 -63.73 13.16 -7.51
N TRP A 63 -63.74 14.44 -7.12
CA TRP A 63 -62.51 15.19 -6.86
C TRP A 63 -61.71 14.61 -5.68
N ARG A 64 -62.38 14.25 -4.58
CA ARG A 64 -61.74 13.62 -3.41
C ARG A 64 -61.12 12.28 -3.79
N PHE A 65 -61.86 11.44 -4.50
CA PHE A 65 -61.37 10.14 -4.98
C PHE A 65 -60.13 10.28 -5.87
N LEU A 66 -60.18 11.16 -6.89
CA LEU A 66 -59.05 11.37 -7.79
C LEU A 66 -57.82 11.93 -7.06
N THR A 67 -58.03 12.79 -6.07
CA THR A 67 -56.95 13.34 -5.25
C THR A 67 -56.25 12.23 -4.47
N LEU A 68 -57.02 11.35 -3.82
CA LEU A 68 -56.49 10.21 -3.09
C LEU A 68 -55.74 9.23 -4.01
N VAL A 69 -56.33 8.87 -5.16
CA VAL A 69 -55.71 7.95 -6.12
C VAL A 69 -54.39 8.52 -6.66
N ARG A 70 -54.34 9.81 -7.00
CA ARG A 70 -53.10 10.46 -7.45
C ARG A 70 -52.02 10.43 -6.37
N GLY A 71 -52.40 10.73 -5.11
CA GLY A 71 -51.49 10.63 -3.97
C GLY A 71 -50.96 9.21 -3.78
N LEU A 72 -51.84 8.21 -3.88
CA LEU A 72 -51.50 6.81 -3.73
C LEU A 72 -50.55 6.33 -4.83
N ILE A 73 -50.80 6.67 -6.10
CA ILE A 73 -49.92 6.33 -7.23
C ILE A 73 -48.53 6.93 -7.03
N LYS A 74 -48.45 8.19 -6.59
CA LYS A 74 -47.17 8.86 -6.29
C LYS A 74 -46.43 8.17 -5.15
N LEU A 75 -47.15 7.80 -4.09
CA LEU A 75 -46.58 7.08 -2.95
C LEU A 75 -46.06 5.69 -3.38
N GLN A 76 -46.86 4.93 -4.13
CA GLN A 76 -46.48 3.62 -4.64
C GLN A 76 -45.25 3.71 -5.55
N GLY A 77 -45.20 4.69 -6.45
CA GLY A 77 -44.04 4.96 -7.30
C GLY A 77 -42.78 5.26 -6.48
N ASN A 78 -42.89 6.14 -5.48
CA ASN A 78 -41.78 6.47 -4.58
C ASN A 78 -41.29 5.26 -3.78
N MET A 79 -42.21 4.42 -3.28
CA MET A 79 -41.86 3.22 -2.53
C MET A 79 -41.11 2.20 -3.39
N ARG A 80 -41.57 1.97 -4.62
CA ARG A 80 -40.87 1.10 -5.59
C ARG A 80 -39.48 1.64 -5.92
N CYS A 81 -39.37 2.94 -6.21
CA CYS A 81 -38.08 3.59 -6.46
C CYS A 81 -37.11 3.46 -5.27
N GLN A 82 -37.58 3.72 -4.05
CA GLN A 82 -36.74 3.58 -2.85
C GLN A 82 -36.28 2.13 -2.63
N LYS A 83 -37.15 1.15 -2.87
CA LYS A 83 -36.79 -0.28 -2.78
C LYS A 83 -35.66 -0.63 -3.75
N GLU A 84 -35.81 -0.28 -5.02
CA GLU A 84 -34.76 -0.57 -6.02
C GLU A 84 -33.49 0.23 -5.78
N ARG A 85 -33.59 1.48 -5.34
CA ARG A 85 -32.42 2.29 -4.95
C ARG A 85 -31.65 1.65 -3.80
N ARG A 86 -32.33 1.16 -2.76
CA ARG A 86 -31.69 0.44 -1.65
C ARG A 86 -30.98 -0.82 -2.14
N ARG A 87 -31.64 -1.61 -2.99
CA ARG A 87 -31.06 -2.82 -3.59
C ARG A 87 -29.81 -2.50 -4.42
N PHE A 88 -29.88 -1.50 -5.29
CA PHE A 88 -28.74 -1.05 -6.10
C PHE A 88 -27.57 -0.58 -5.25
N LEU A 89 -27.81 0.27 -4.23
CA LEU A 89 -26.75 0.75 -3.35
C LEU A 89 -26.09 -0.38 -2.56
N HIS A 90 -26.86 -1.36 -2.11
CA HIS A 90 -26.34 -2.55 -1.45
C HIS A 90 -25.42 -3.35 -2.39
N GLN A 91 -25.89 -3.65 -3.61
CA GLN A 91 -25.10 -4.36 -4.62
C GLN A 91 -23.84 -3.60 -5.02
N ARG A 92 -23.94 -2.28 -5.23
CA ARG A 92 -22.79 -1.43 -5.53
C ARG A 92 -21.75 -1.45 -4.41
N LYS A 93 -22.19 -1.37 -3.14
CA LYS A 93 -21.28 -1.46 -1.99
C LYS A 93 -20.58 -2.82 -1.92
N ALA A 94 -21.31 -3.91 -2.18
CA ALA A 94 -20.72 -5.25 -2.24
C ALA A 94 -19.71 -5.37 -3.40
N SER A 95 -20.05 -4.88 -4.58
CA SER A 95 -19.17 -4.88 -5.76
C SER A 95 -17.87 -4.10 -5.50
N ILE A 96 -17.94 -2.90 -4.92
CA ILE A 96 -16.76 -2.11 -4.56
C ILE A 96 -15.88 -2.89 -3.57
N ARG A 97 -16.47 -3.51 -2.53
CA ARG A 97 -15.71 -4.32 -1.56
C ARG A 97 -14.98 -5.48 -2.23
N LEU A 98 -15.64 -6.20 -3.14
CA LEU A 98 -15.02 -7.28 -3.89
C LEU A 98 -13.88 -6.78 -4.76
N GLN A 99 -14.09 -5.68 -5.50
CA GLN A 99 -13.05 -5.06 -6.32
C GLN A 99 -11.84 -4.63 -5.50
N THR A 100 -12.06 -3.99 -4.35
CA THR A 100 -10.97 -3.58 -3.45
C THR A 100 -10.22 -4.80 -2.90
N CYS A 101 -10.94 -5.84 -2.45
CA CYS A 101 -10.31 -7.07 -1.97
C CYS A 101 -9.44 -7.72 -3.06
N PHE A 102 -9.98 -7.84 -4.28
CA PHE A 102 -9.26 -8.38 -5.43
C PHE A 102 -7.98 -7.58 -5.73
N ARG A 103 -8.09 -6.24 -5.79
CA ARG A 103 -6.94 -5.35 -6.02
C ARG A 103 -5.86 -5.53 -4.95
N VAL A 104 -6.24 -5.60 -3.68
CA VAL A 104 -5.31 -5.83 -2.57
C VAL A 104 -4.63 -7.20 -2.68
N LYS A 105 -5.39 -8.26 -2.97
CA LYS A 105 -4.84 -9.61 -3.11
C LYS A 105 -3.88 -9.71 -4.31
N SER A 106 -4.21 -9.07 -5.43
CA SER A 106 -3.32 -8.99 -6.59
C SER A 106 -2.02 -8.27 -6.23
N ALA A 107 -2.09 -7.11 -5.58
CA ALA A 107 -0.91 -6.36 -5.13
C ALA A 107 -0.05 -7.15 -4.13
N GLN A 108 -0.68 -7.86 -3.18
CA GLN A 108 0.04 -8.73 -2.23
C GLN A 108 0.75 -9.88 -2.94
N SER A 109 0.12 -10.49 -3.95
CA SER A 109 0.73 -11.55 -4.75
C SER A 109 1.97 -11.03 -5.51
N GLN A 110 1.87 -9.86 -6.14
CA GLN A 110 2.99 -9.21 -6.81
C GLN A 110 4.13 -8.89 -5.83
N LEU A 111 3.81 -8.31 -4.68
CA LEU A 111 4.81 -8.01 -3.64
C LEU A 111 5.51 -9.28 -3.14
N LYS A 112 4.76 -10.37 -2.95
CA LYS A 112 5.33 -11.66 -2.54
C LYS A 112 6.33 -12.17 -3.58
N LYS A 113 5.98 -12.08 -4.88
CA LYS A 113 6.87 -12.46 -5.97
C LYS A 113 8.16 -11.62 -5.97
N LEU A 114 8.04 -10.30 -5.87
CA LEU A 114 9.20 -9.40 -5.81
C LEU A 114 10.12 -9.72 -4.63
N LYS A 115 9.56 -10.02 -3.45
CA LYS A 115 10.35 -10.43 -2.27
C LYS A 115 11.08 -11.76 -2.48
N MET A 116 10.43 -12.72 -3.16
CA MET A 116 11.07 -13.99 -3.51
C MET A 116 12.22 -13.77 -4.49
N ASP A 117 12.01 -12.95 -5.52
CA ASP A 117 13.03 -12.62 -6.51
C ASP A 117 14.21 -11.86 -5.88
N GLU A 118 13.94 -10.93 -4.96
CA GLU A 118 14.98 -10.21 -4.20
C GLU A 118 15.80 -11.18 -3.33
N ALA A 119 15.14 -12.10 -2.61
CA ALA A 119 15.81 -13.10 -1.80
C ALA A 119 16.67 -14.04 -2.67
N ALA A 120 16.14 -14.50 -3.79
CA ALA A 120 16.87 -15.32 -4.75
C ALA A 120 18.10 -14.56 -5.29
N THR A 121 17.96 -13.27 -5.62
CA THR A 121 19.06 -12.42 -6.09
C THR A 121 20.16 -12.27 -5.03
N LYS A 122 19.79 -12.10 -3.76
CA LYS A 122 20.76 -12.05 -2.65
C LYS A 122 21.56 -13.35 -2.53
N ILE A 123 20.87 -14.50 -2.57
CA ILE A 123 21.52 -15.82 -2.51
C ILE A 123 22.44 -16.04 -3.71
N GLN A 124 21.94 -15.78 -4.92
CA GLN A 124 22.70 -15.93 -6.17
C GLN A 124 23.94 -15.03 -6.16
N ARG A 125 23.81 -13.77 -5.72
CA ARG A 125 24.92 -12.83 -5.60
C ARG A 125 25.97 -13.35 -4.60
N TRP A 126 25.55 -13.75 -3.41
CA TRP A 126 26.44 -14.32 -2.40
C TRP A 126 27.18 -15.54 -2.93
N TYR A 127 26.48 -16.46 -3.59
CA TYR A 127 27.06 -17.67 -4.17
C TYR A 127 28.09 -17.34 -5.25
N ARG A 128 27.75 -16.47 -6.21
CA ARG A 128 28.68 -16.03 -7.27
C ARG A 128 29.95 -15.40 -6.69
N CYS A 129 29.81 -14.50 -5.71
CA CYS A 129 30.95 -13.89 -5.04
C CYS A 129 31.80 -14.92 -4.29
N SER A 130 31.17 -15.82 -3.52
CA SER A 130 31.85 -16.85 -2.74
C SER A 130 32.62 -17.83 -3.62
N ARG A 131 32.00 -18.26 -4.74
CA ARG A 131 32.61 -19.16 -5.72
C ARG A 131 33.89 -18.58 -6.33
N CYS A 132 33.93 -17.28 -6.61
CA CYS A 132 35.14 -16.62 -7.11
C CYS A 132 36.18 -16.37 -6.00
N LYS A 133 35.72 -16.00 -4.80
CA LYS A 133 36.59 -15.64 -3.67
C LYS A 133 37.35 -16.84 -3.10
N TRP A 134 36.71 -18.00 -2.98
CA TRP A 134 37.29 -19.16 -2.29
C TRP A 134 38.58 -19.68 -2.95
N PRO A 135 38.63 -19.91 -4.27
CA PRO A 135 39.86 -20.33 -4.95
C PRO A 135 40.97 -19.26 -4.91
N PHE A 136 40.60 -17.98 -5.00
CA PHE A 136 41.56 -16.88 -4.88
C PHE A 136 42.22 -16.86 -3.50
N LEU A 137 41.44 -17.03 -2.43
CA LEU A 137 41.98 -17.10 -1.07
C LEU A 137 42.89 -18.30 -0.87
N GLN A 138 42.57 -19.46 -1.45
CA GLN A 138 43.48 -20.61 -1.43
C GLN A 138 44.81 -20.32 -2.10
N LYS A 139 44.79 -19.74 -3.31
CA LYS A 139 46.01 -19.33 -4.03
C LYS A 139 46.82 -18.33 -3.23
N LEU A 140 46.16 -17.34 -2.62
CA LEU A 140 46.81 -16.34 -1.79
C LEU A 140 47.46 -16.96 -0.53
N ALA A 141 46.77 -17.91 0.12
CA ALA A 141 47.32 -18.62 1.27
C ALA A 141 48.55 -19.46 0.90
N ALA A 142 48.50 -20.18 -0.23
CA ALA A 142 49.64 -20.93 -0.75
C ALA A 142 50.83 -20.01 -1.08
N ALA A 143 50.57 -18.90 -1.78
CA ALA A 143 51.60 -17.91 -2.12
C ALA A 143 52.26 -17.33 -0.86
N LYS A 144 51.48 -16.95 0.17
CA LYS A 144 52.02 -16.48 1.46
C LYS A 144 52.89 -17.53 2.15
N LYS A 145 52.52 -18.80 2.08
CA LYS A 145 53.31 -19.90 2.65
C LYS A 145 54.66 -20.04 1.95
N ILE A 146 54.67 -19.99 0.61
CA ILE A 146 55.90 -20.01 -0.20
C ILE A 146 56.77 -18.80 0.14
N GLN A 147 56.19 -17.59 0.14
CA GLN A 147 56.91 -16.36 0.48
C GLN A 147 57.56 -16.43 1.87
N LYS A 148 56.86 -16.98 2.87
CA LYS A 148 57.42 -17.19 4.22
C LYS A 148 58.63 -18.10 4.21
N VAL A 149 58.56 -19.23 3.49
CA VAL A 149 59.67 -20.19 3.38
C VAL A 149 60.85 -19.56 2.65
N MET A 150 60.60 -18.89 1.53
CA MET A 150 61.64 -18.23 0.73
C MET A 150 62.35 -17.14 1.54
N ARG A 151 61.61 -16.27 2.23
CA ARG A 151 62.20 -15.25 3.11
C ARG A 151 63.09 -15.87 4.19
N ARG A 152 62.65 -16.97 4.82
CA ARG A 152 63.46 -17.71 5.80
C ARG A 152 64.73 -18.29 5.18
N HIS A 153 64.64 -18.87 3.98
CA HIS A 153 65.78 -19.44 3.27
C HIS A 153 66.81 -18.37 2.93
N SER A 154 66.39 -17.25 2.33
CA SER A 154 67.30 -16.13 2.03
C SER A 154 67.98 -15.58 3.28
N SER A 155 67.27 -15.46 4.41
CA SER A 155 67.89 -15.07 5.68
C SER A 155 68.91 -16.10 6.19
N LYS A 156 68.63 -17.41 6.05
CA LYS A 156 69.57 -18.47 6.44
C LYS A 156 70.80 -18.52 5.55
N ASP A 157 70.63 -18.34 4.24
CA ASP A 157 71.74 -18.35 3.29
C ASP A 157 72.66 -17.17 3.53
N GLY A 158 72.09 -15.98 3.79
CA GLY A 158 72.85 -14.80 4.20
C GLY A 158 73.64 -15.04 5.50
N PHE A 159 73.02 -15.66 6.51
CA PHE A 159 73.72 -16.04 7.75
C PHE A 159 74.81 -17.09 7.53
N SER A 160 74.54 -18.11 6.71
CA SER A 160 75.51 -19.16 6.40
C SER A 160 76.72 -18.62 5.64
N SER A 161 76.51 -17.70 4.70
CA SER A 161 77.58 -17.00 4.00
C SER A 161 78.44 -16.17 4.97
N MET A 162 77.82 -15.43 5.88
CA MET A 162 78.53 -14.68 6.94
C MET A 162 79.34 -15.63 7.85
N MET A 163 78.75 -16.74 8.28
CA MET A 163 79.44 -17.73 9.12
C MET A 163 80.62 -18.40 8.40
N ALA A 164 80.54 -18.62 7.08
CA ALA A 164 81.64 -19.16 6.30
C ALA A 164 82.87 -18.23 6.34
N VAL A 165 82.66 -16.92 6.17
CA VAL A 165 83.72 -15.90 6.28
C VAL A 165 84.32 -15.90 7.69
N VAL A 166 83.48 -15.89 8.73
CA VAL A 166 83.95 -15.92 10.13
C VAL A 166 84.78 -17.17 10.43
N VAL A 167 84.39 -18.33 9.90
CA VAL A 167 85.14 -19.59 10.06
C VAL A 167 86.49 -19.53 9.34
N GLU A 168 86.54 -18.99 8.12
CA GLU A 168 87.81 -18.79 7.42
C GLU A 168 88.75 -17.86 8.17
N ASP A 169 88.26 -16.74 8.68
CA ASP A 169 89.05 -15.81 9.47
C ASP A 169 89.53 -16.45 10.79
N ALA A 170 88.69 -17.23 11.46
CA ALA A 170 89.08 -18.00 12.64
C ALA A 170 90.18 -19.03 12.32
N ARG A 171 90.12 -19.70 11.16
CA ARG A 171 91.16 -20.63 10.70
C ARG A 171 92.48 -19.91 10.41
N LYS A 172 92.44 -18.78 9.69
CA LYS A 172 93.63 -17.93 9.43
C LYS A 172 94.24 -17.45 10.74
N ASN A 173 93.43 -17.01 11.69
CA ASN A 173 93.89 -16.58 13.02
C ASN A 173 94.51 -17.74 13.83
N ALA A 174 93.94 -18.93 13.76
CA ALA A 174 94.51 -20.11 14.41
C ALA A 174 95.86 -20.52 13.80
N GLN A 175 95.98 -20.47 12.47
CA GLN A 175 97.26 -20.67 11.76
C GLN A 175 98.29 -19.61 12.17
N MET A 176 97.90 -18.33 12.18
CA MET A 176 98.72 -17.22 12.64
C MET A 176 99.21 -17.42 14.08
N LYS A 177 98.33 -17.86 14.99
CA LYS A 177 98.69 -18.15 16.38
C LYS A 177 99.70 -19.31 16.49
N LYS A 178 99.59 -20.34 15.65
CA LYS A 178 100.58 -21.43 15.57
C LYS A 178 101.93 -20.92 15.05
N ILE A 179 101.95 -20.11 14.00
CA ILE A 179 103.17 -19.50 13.45
C ILE A 179 103.84 -18.58 14.47
N LEU A 180 103.07 -17.74 15.17
CA LEU A 180 103.60 -16.92 16.26
C LEU A 180 104.16 -17.78 17.41
N GLY A 181 103.52 -18.91 17.71
CA GLY A 181 104.01 -19.90 18.68
C GLY A 181 105.35 -20.52 18.25
N SER A 182 105.48 -20.97 17.00
CA SER A 182 106.72 -21.53 16.47
C SER A 182 107.83 -20.48 16.34
N LEU A 183 107.49 -19.24 15.97
CA LEU A 183 108.44 -18.13 15.92
C LEU A 183 108.95 -17.78 17.33
N LYS A 184 108.06 -17.70 18.33
CA LYS A 184 108.45 -17.51 19.74
C LYS A 184 109.31 -18.66 20.26
N ALA A 185 109.02 -19.91 19.86
CA ALA A 185 109.82 -21.08 20.23
C ALA A 185 111.21 -21.06 19.57
N SER A 186 111.29 -20.72 18.29
CA SER A 186 112.56 -20.55 17.55
C SER A 186 113.38 -19.39 18.09
N HIS A 187 112.76 -18.26 18.44
CA HIS A 187 113.43 -17.15 19.11
C HIS A 187 113.95 -17.54 20.51
N LYS A 188 113.19 -18.37 21.26
CA LYS A 188 113.64 -18.90 22.55
C LYS A 188 114.80 -19.90 22.39
N ALA A 189 114.81 -20.70 21.31
CA ALA A 189 115.89 -21.63 20.98
C ALA A 189 117.16 -20.89 20.54
N THR A 190 117.07 -19.96 19.58
CA THR A 190 118.19 -19.10 19.18
C THR A 190 118.72 -18.25 20.34
N ARG A 191 117.86 -17.76 21.25
CA ARG A 191 118.34 -17.11 22.49
C ARG A 191 119.12 -18.07 23.38
N LYS A 192 118.73 -19.35 23.45
CA LYS A 192 119.41 -20.39 24.22
C LYS A 192 120.73 -20.80 23.58
N ASP A 193 120.75 -20.95 22.25
CA ASP A 193 121.94 -21.24 21.45
C ASP A 193 122.93 -20.07 21.45
N PHE A 194 122.45 -18.81 21.41
CA PHE A 194 123.27 -17.62 21.58
C PHE A 194 123.90 -17.58 22.98
N VAL A 195 123.14 -17.92 24.03
CA VAL A 195 123.67 -18.06 25.41
C VAL A 195 124.69 -19.22 25.51
N GLN A 196 124.54 -20.30 24.73
CA GLN A 196 125.51 -21.40 24.67
C GLN A 196 126.77 -21.05 23.86
N LEU A 197 126.64 -20.31 22.75
CA LEU A 197 127.76 -19.83 21.93
C LEU A 197 128.55 -18.71 22.63
N GLN A 198 127.90 -17.91 23.47
CA GLN A 198 128.55 -16.95 24.34
C GLN A 198 129.35 -17.61 25.49
N GLY A 199 129.21 -18.93 25.68
CA GLY A 199 130.02 -19.74 26.60
C GLY A 199 131.23 -20.44 25.97
N LEU A 200 131.44 -20.33 24.65
CA LEU A 200 132.42 -21.14 23.90
C LEU A 200 133.30 -20.35 22.91
N LEU A 201 133.41 -19.02 23.04
CA LEU A 201 134.40 -18.23 22.31
C LEU A 201 135.45 -17.61 23.26
N PRO A 202 136.77 -17.78 23.00
CA PRO A 202 137.85 -17.26 23.85
C PRO A 202 137.95 -15.74 23.79
N GLU A 203 138.37 -15.15 24.91
CA GLU A 203 138.71 -13.72 25.01
C GLU A 203 139.84 -13.33 24.05
N THR A 204 139.49 -12.61 22.99
CA THR A 204 140.42 -11.73 22.29
C THR A 204 139.67 -10.53 21.71
N TYR A 205 139.88 -9.36 22.33
CA TYR A 205 139.84 -8.00 21.76
C TYR A 205 138.56 -7.62 20.99
N THR A 206 137.55 -7.00 21.60
CA THR A 206 137.49 -5.56 21.98
C THR A 206 138.25 -4.66 21.00
N ILE A 207 137.52 -4.00 20.10
CA ILE A 207 137.60 -2.57 19.72
C ILE A 207 136.85 -2.40 18.38
N LEU A 208 135.70 -1.71 18.41
CA LEU A 208 135.21 -0.66 17.49
C LEU A 208 133.68 -0.54 17.56
N TYR A 209 133.22 0.70 17.48
CA TYR A 209 131.84 1.23 17.43
C TYR A 209 131.23 1.73 18.75
N TYR A 210 131.51 3.02 18.99
CA TYR A 210 130.46 4.03 19.23
C TYR A 210 129.31 3.92 18.21
#